data_AF-A0A180H3C8-F1
#
_entry.id   AF-A0A180H3C8-F1
#
_cell.length_a   1.000
_cell.length_b   1.000
_cell.length_c   1.000
_cell.angle_alpha   90.00
_cell.angle_beta   90.00
_cell.angle_gamma   90.00
#
_symmetry.space_group_name_H-M   'P 1'
#
loop_
_entity.id
_entity.type
_entity.pdbx_description
1 polymer ?
#
loop_
_entity_poly.entity_id
_entity_poly.type
_entity_poly.pdbx_seq_one_letter_code
_entity_poly.pdbx_strand_id
1 'polypeptide(L)'
;MNHQLLPLPGKANQLHQNSLSTAYSHYKLPFLSDQPDKHGRKMIVFPCKTCNTKIHHPTYNTSPTNLSKHVANCLKQLQEVNDTTKLAALGISGTGD
;
A
#
# COMPACT_ATOMS: atom_id res chain seq x y z
N MET A 1 1.52 -1.84 25.10
CA MET A 1 1.17 -2.92 24.16
C MET A 1 2.30 -3.05 23.16
N ASN A 2 3.17 -4.06 23.34
CA ASN A 2 4.33 -4.27 22.47
C ASN A 2 3.88 -5.07 21.26
N HIS A 3 3.64 -4.41 20.13
CA HIS A 3 3.48 -5.12 18.85
C HIS A 3 4.84 -5.69 18.46
N GLN A 4 5.16 -6.90 18.94
CA GLN A 4 6.22 -7.71 18.38
C GLN A 4 5.90 -7.92 16.90
N LEU A 5 6.64 -7.22 16.05
CA LEU A 5 6.74 -7.47 14.62
C LEU A 5 7.35 -8.86 14.47
N LEU A 6 6.50 -9.88 14.41
CA LEU A 6 6.91 -11.25 14.13
C LEU A 6 7.67 -11.26 12.79
N PRO A 7 8.87 -11.87 12.72
CA PRO A 7 9.60 -11.99 11.48
C PRO A 7 8.73 -12.71 10.46
N LEU A 8 8.54 -12.06 9.31
CA LEU A 8 7.78 -12.59 8.18
C LEU A 8 8.30 -13.97 7.75
N PRO A 9 7.42 -14.88 7.30
CA PRO A 9 7.87 -16.11 6.64
C PRO A 9 8.72 -15.73 5.43
N GLY A 10 9.84 -16.42 5.22
CA GLY A 10 10.91 -16.04 4.28
C GLY A 10 10.44 -15.61 2.89
N LYS A 11 9.30 -16.13 2.40
CA LYS A 11 8.68 -15.72 1.13
C LYS A 11 8.27 -14.25 1.06
N ALA A 12 7.71 -13.67 2.12
CA ALA A 12 7.27 -12.27 2.11
C ALA A 12 8.47 -11.30 2.15
N ASN A 13 9.50 -11.64 2.93
CA ASN A 13 10.75 -10.89 2.93
C ASN A 13 11.49 -11.04 1.60
N GLN A 14 11.51 -12.25 1.03
CA GLN A 14 12.09 -12.52 -0.28
C GLN A 14 11.34 -11.78 -1.40
N LEU A 15 10.01 -11.67 -1.36
CA LEU A 15 9.26 -10.85 -2.32
C LEU A 15 9.54 -9.34 -2.16
N HIS A 16 9.74 -8.88 -0.92
CA HIS A 16 10.11 -7.49 -0.63
C HIS A 16 11.54 -7.16 -1.09
N GLN A 17 12.48 -8.10 -0.91
CA GLN A 17 13.89 -7.97 -1.28
C GLN A 17 14.15 -8.28 -2.76
N ASN A 18 13.33 -9.14 -3.39
CA ASN A 18 13.42 -9.48 -4.81
C ASN A 18 12.85 -8.33 -5.65
N SER A 19 13.69 -7.31 -5.78
CA SER A 19 13.62 -6.02 -6.48
C SER A 19 13.17 -6.02 -7.96
N LEU A 20 12.44 -7.04 -8.44
CA LEU A 20 11.97 -7.07 -9.83
C LEU A 20 10.71 -6.25 -10.07
N SER A 21 9.99 -5.86 -9.01
CA SER A 21 8.81 -5.00 -9.12
C SER A 21 8.94 -3.78 -8.22
N THR A 22 9.07 -2.60 -8.83
CA THR A 22 9.14 -1.28 -8.18
C THR A 22 8.00 -1.04 -7.19
N ALA A 23 6.85 -1.72 -7.38
CA ALA A 23 5.69 -1.62 -6.51
C ALA A 23 6.01 -1.91 -5.04
N TYR A 24 6.84 -2.91 -4.74
CA TYR A 24 7.13 -3.30 -3.35
C TYR A 24 7.88 -2.22 -2.55
N SER A 25 8.63 -1.34 -3.22
CA SER A 25 9.37 -0.23 -2.60
C SER A 25 8.45 0.81 -1.97
N HIS A 26 7.19 0.91 -2.41
CA HIS A 26 6.19 1.83 -1.87
C HIS A 26 5.53 1.34 -0.57
N TYR A 27 5.88 0.15 -0.10
CA TYR A 27 5.28 -0.47 1.09
C TYR A 27 6.29 -0.57 2.24
N LYS A 28 5.77 -0.46 3.47
CA LYS A 28 6.50 -0.75 4.72
C LYS A 28 6.75 -2.27 4.82
N LEU A 29 7.46 -2.67 5.88
CA LEU A 29 7.67 -4.09 6.16
C LEU A 29 6.31 -4.80 6.19
N PRO A 30 6.12 -5.86 5.38
CA PRO A 30 4.89 -6.62 5.40
C PRO A 30 4.69 -7.33 6.74
N PHE A 31 3.47 -7.78 7.03
CA PHE A 31 3.20 -8.70 8.14
C PHE A 31 2.06 -9.66 7.77
N LEU A 32 1.90 -10.76 8.50
CA LEU A 32 0.77 -11.67 8.27
C LEU A 32 -0.49 -11.12 8.94
N SER A 33 -1.62 -11.20 8.22
CA SER A 33 -2.92 -10.91 8.82
C SER A 33 -3.39 -12.09 9.66
N ASP A 34 -4.02 -11.79 10.81
CA ASP A 34 -4.79 -12.76 11.58
C ASP A 34 -6.08 -13.18 10.85
N GLN A 35 -6.57 -12.37 9.90
CA GLN A 35 -7.73 -12.70 9.10
C GLN A 35 -7.32 -13.58 7.91
N PRO A 36 -7.83 -14.82 7.83
CA PRO A 36 -7.62 -15.67 6.66
C PRO A 36 -8.48 -15.21 5.48
N ASP A 37 -8.08 -15.60 4.27
CA ASP A 37 -8.94 -15.45 3.10
C ASP A 37 -10.11 -16.48 3.12
N LYS A 38 -11.03 -16.40 2.14
CA LYS A 38 -12.20 -17.30 2.03
C LYS A 38 -11.87 -18.81 1.99
N HIS A 39 -10.62 -19.17 1.66
CA HIS A 39 -10.09 -20.53 1.63
C HIS A 39 -9.31 -20.90 2.92
N GLY A 40 -9.36 -20.06 3.96
CA GLY A 40 -8.70 -20.32 5.24
C GLY A 40 -7.18 -20.07 5.24
N ARG A 41 -6.61 -19.46 4.18
CA ARG A 41 -5.16 -19.23 4.10
C ARG A 41 -4.81 -17.85 4.64
N LYS A 42 -3.63 -17.75 5.28
CA LYS A 42 -3.11 -16.47 5.77
C LYS A 42 -2.81 -15.53 4.61
N MET A 43 -3.09 -14.24 4.82
CA MET A 43 -2.76 -13.16 3.89
C MET A 43 -1.54 -12.38 4.36
N ILE A 44 -0.76 -11.87 3.41
CA ILE A 44 0.30 -10.90 3.68
C ILE A 44 -0.30 -9.50 3.56
N VAL A 45 -0.08 -8.67 4.57
CA VAL A 45 -0.48 -7.26 4.58
C VAL A 45 0.72 -6.43 4.16
N PHE A 46 0.53 -5.60 3.14
CA PHE A 46 1.49 -4.60 2.70
C PHE A 46 0.98 -3.21 3.07
N PRO A 47 1.53 -2.56 4.11
CA PRO A 47 1.12 -1.21 4.50
C PRO A 47 1.75 -0.18 3.56
N CYS A 48 0.93 0.65 2.92
CA CYS A 48 1.43 1.70 2.02
C CYS A 48 2.22 2.76 2.80
N LYS A 49 3.39 3.18 2.30
CA LYS A 49 4.18 4.26 2.93
C LYS A 49 3.50 5.63 2.82
N THR A 50 2.79 5.87 1.72
CA THR A 50 2.19 7.16 1.40
C THR A 50 0.86 7.37 2.12
N CYS A 51 -0.09 6.44 1.98
CA CYS A 51 -1.44 6.60 2.54
C CYS A 51 -1.74 5.70 3.75
N ASN A 52 -0.78 4.88 4.19
CA ASN A 52 -0.93 3.94 5.30
C ASN A 52 -2.07 2.90 5.16
N THR A 53 -2.67 2.79 3.96
CA THR A 53 -3.67 1.76 3.67
C THR A 53 -3.02 0.37 3.77
N LYS A 54 -3.75 -0.60 4.32
CA LYS A 54 -3.32 -2.00 4.44
C LYS A 54 -3.81 -2.79 3.23
N ILE A 55 -2.90 -3.25 2.38
CA ILE A 55 -3.26 -3.99 1.16
C ILE A 55 -3.09 -5.46 1.47
N HIS A 56 -4.18 -6.21 1.40
CA HIS A 56 -4.18 -7.66 1.63
C HIS A 56 -3.79 -8.38 0.34
N HIS A 57 -2.78 -9.24 0.44
CA HIS A 57 -2.25 -10.03 -0.66
C HIS A 57 -2.25 -11.52 -0.27
N PRO A 58 -2.99 -12.38 -0.97
CA PRO A 58 -2.98 -13.81 -0.70
C PRO A 58 -1.59 -14.40 -0.89
N THR A 59 -1.16 -15.29 0.01
CA THR A 59 0.17 -15.93 -0.01
C THR A 59 0.45 -16.78 -1.24
N TYR A 60 -0.60 -17.28 -1.89
CA TYR A 60 -0.51 -18.07 -3.12
C TYR A 60 -0.54 -17.21 -4.39
N ASN A 61 -0.88 -15.92 -4.28
CA ASN A 61 -0.82 -15.02 -5.43
C ASN A 61 0.63 -14.52 -5.59
N THR A 62 1.21 -14.77 -6.76
CA THR A 62 2.57 -14.34 -7.09
C THR A 62 2.58 -13.03 -7.87
N SER A 63 1.42 -12.58 -8.37
CA SER A 63 1.32 -11.38 -9.17
C SER A 63 1.24 -10.11 -8.30
N PRO A 64 2.07 -9.07 -8.57
CA PRO A 64 2.02 -7.80 -7.84
C PRO A 64 0.91 -6.85 -8.33
N THR A 65 0.02 -7.28 -9.24
CA THR A 65 -0.94 -6.37 -9.90
C THR A 65 -1.81 -5.57 -8.91
N ASN A 66 -2.27 -6.18 -7.82
CA ASN A 66 -3.06 -5.48 -6.79
C ASN A 66 -2.23 -4.36 -6.13
N LEU A 67 -0.95 -4.61 -5.86
CA LEU A 67 -0.02 -3.65 -5.27
C LEU A 67 0.31 -2.53 -6.25
N SER A 68 0.56 -2.84 -7.52
CA SER A 68 0.84 -1.84 -8.55
C SER A 68 -0.37 -0.93 -8.81
N LYS A 69 -1.58 -1.50 -8.89
CA LYS A 69 -2.82 -0.73 -9.04
C LYS A 69 -3.03 0.26 -7.89
N HIS A 70 -2.77 -0.19 -6.65
CA HIS A 70 -2.84 0.69 -5.50
C HIS A 70 -1.82 1.82 -5.60
N VAL A 71 -0.55 1.53 -5.92
CA VAL A 71 0.50 2.56 -6.05
C VAL A 71 0.11 3.62 -7.08
N ALA A 72 -0.31 3.21 -8.27
CA ALA A 72 -0.71 4.15 -9.32
C ALA A 72 -1.86 5.08 -8.87
N ASN A 73 -2.90 4.51 -8.24
CA ASN A 73 -4.02 5.31 -7.73
C ASN A 73 -3.61 6.21 -6.55
N CYS A 74 -2.75 5.70 -5.66
CA CYS A 74 -2.29 6.44 -4.49
C CYS A 74 -1.46 7.66 -4.89
N LEU A 75 -0.57 7.52 -5.88
CA LEU A 75 0.24 8.63 -6.39
C LEU A 75 -0.63 9.67 -7.11
N LYS A 76 -1.62 9.22 -7.89
CA LYS A 76 -2.59 10.12 -8.55
C LYS A 76 -3.34 10.96 -7.52
N GLN A 77 -3.91 10.33 -6.49
CA GLN A 77 -4.64 11.06 -5.45
C GLN A 77 -3.74 12.03 -4.66
N LEU A 78 -2.48 11.65 -4.42
CA LEU A 78 -1.52 12.56 -3.79
C LEU A 78 -1.28 13.80 -4.66
N GLN A 79 -1.14 13.62 -5.98
CA GLN A 79 -0.97 14.72 -6.93
C GLN A 79 -2.19 15.64 -6.91
N GLU A 80 -3.41 15.09 -7.01
CA GLU A 80 -4.67 15.87 -6.99
C GLU A 80 -4.85 16.68 -5.70
N VAL A 81 -4.48 16.12 -4.53
CA VAL A 81 -4.52 16.86 -3.26
C VAL A 81 -3.51 18.00 -3.24
N ASN A 82 -2.30 17.77 -3.73
CA ASN A 82 -1.27 18.83 -3.80
C ASN A 82 -1.68 19.93 -4.79
N ASP A 83 -2.24 19.58 -5.93
CA ASP A 83 -2.72 20.56 -6.92
C ASP A 83 -3.89 21.36 -6.37
N THR A 84 -4.85 20.71 -5.70
CA THR A 84 -5.97 21.40 -5.04
C THR A 84 -5.48 22.36 -3.95
N THR A 85 -4.51 21.92 -3.14
CA THR A 85 -3.89 22.77 -2.10
C THR A 85 -3.17 23.96 -2.72
N LYS A 86 -2.46 23.75 -3.83
CA LYS A 86 -1.77 24.81 -4.57
C LYS A 86 -2.76 25.82 -5.16
N LEU A 87 -3.88 25.36 -5.71
CA LEU A 87 -4.95 26.23 -6.23
C LEU A 87 -5.59 27.05 -5.11
N ALA A 88 -5.86 26.45 -3.95
CA ALA A 88 -6.38 27.15 -2.78
C ALA A 88 -5.40 28.22 -2.24
N ALA A 89 -4.10 27.91 -2.21
CA ALA A 89 -3.05 28.83 -1.78
C ALA A 89 -2.87 30.03 -2.74
N LEU A 90 -3.25 29.88 -4.01
CA LEU A 90 -3.19 30.93 -5.02
C LEU A 90 -4.44 31.83 -5.03
N GLY A 91 -5.35 31.69 -4.06
CA GLY A 91 -6.50 32.58 -3.87
C GLY A 91 -7.62 32.40 -4.89
N ILE A 92 -7.59 31.31 -5.66
CA ILE A 92 -8.63 30.94 -6.63
C ILE A 92 -9.77 30.24 -5.86
N SER A 93 -10.44 30.97 -4.96
CA SER A 93 -11.77 30.57 -4.50
C SER A 93 -12.75 30.96 -5.58
N GLY A 94 -13.26 29.98 -6.32
CA GLY A 94 -14.44 30.18 -7.15
C GLY A 94 -15.63 30.46 -6.24
N THR A 95 -16.03 31.71 -6.13
CA THR A 95 -17.36 32.07 -5.64
C THR A 95 -18.34 31.66 -6.75
N GLY A 96 -19.01 30.52 -6.57
CA GLY A 96 -20.16 30.15 -7.39
C GLY A 96 -21.42 30.53 -6.64
N ASP A 97 -22.12 31.55 -7.14
CA ASP A 97 -23.55 31.78 -6.88
C ASP A 97 -24.44 30.67 -7.47
#